data_AF-A0A661C537-F1
#
_entry.id   AF-A0A661C537-F1
#
_cell.length_a   1.000
_cell.length_b   1.000
_cell.length_c   1.000
_cell.angle_alpha   90.00
_cell.angle_beta   90.00
_cell.angle_gamma   90.00
#
_symmetry.space_group_name_H-M   'P 1'
#
loop_
_entity.id
_entity.type
_entity.pdbx_description
1 polymer ?
#
loop_
_entity_poly.entity_id
_entity_poly.type
_entity_poly.pdbx_seq_one_letter_code
_entity_poly.pdbx_strand_id
1 'polypeptide(L)'
;KKIGEVDKNRPGIFLYNYFFADDLDVVLPVWEYTGRWFANKTGLDNSTLLMPVEGESCEYAVINHCRWDSPIDIIPHLIFRPSLRPYVLGNFTANNIVAIPILYKLA
;
A
#
# COMPACT_ATOMS: atom_id res chain seq x y z
N LYS A 1 4.01 -11.11 0.17
CA LYS A 1 5.29 -10.42 -0.21
C LYS A 1 5.52 -9.23 0.74
N LYS A 2 6.77 -8.75 0.88
CA LYS A 2 7.07 -7.56 1.70
C LYS A 2 8.27 -6.76 1.17
N ILE A 3 8.28 -5.45 1.42
CA ILE A 3 9.44 -4.56 1.35
C ILE A 3 10.23 -4.65 2.67
N GLY A 4 9.50 -4.63 3.78
CA GLY A 4 10.01 -4.80 5.14
C GLY A 4 8.88 -5.16 6.10
N GLU A 5 9.24 -5.68 7.27
CA GLU A 5 8.28 -6.07 8.30
C GLU A 5 7.65 -4.83 8.94
N VAL A 6 6.33 -4.84 9.12
CA VAL A 6 5.64 -3.74 9.82
C VAL A 6 5.58 -4.07 11.31
N ASP A 7 6.17 -3.20 12.14
CA ASP A 7 6.00 -3.24 13.60
C ASP A 7 4.62 -2.72 13.98
N LYS A 8 3.76 -3.65 14.43
CA LYS A 8 2.35 -3.41 14.75
C LYS A 8 2.14 -2.90 16.18
N ASN A 9 3.17 -2.99 17.03
CA ASN A 9 3.10 -2.64 18.45
C ASN A 9 3.67 -1.25 18.72
N ARG A 10 4.40 -0.67 17.77
CA ARG A 10 4.96 0.68 17.89
C ARG A 10 3.95 1.75 17.46
N PRO A 11 3.60 2.74 18.31
CA PRO A 11 2.68 3.82 17.97
C PRO A 11 3.09 4.54 16.69
N GLY A 12 2.15 4.82 15.79
CA GLY A 12 2.45 5.46 14.52
C GLY A 12 1.20 5.61 13.67
N ILE A 13 1.39 6.00 12.41
CA ILE A 13 0.35 6.02 11.40
C ILE A 13 0.50 4.79 10.53
N PHE A 14 -0.59 4.04 10.38
CA PHE A 14 -0.64 2.83 9.59
C PHE A 14 -1.49 3.07 8.36
N LEU A 15 -0.99 2.70 7.18
CA LEU A 15 -1.78 2.63 5.97
C LEU A 15 -2.21 1.20 5.74
N TYR A 16 -3.51 1.00 5.53
CA TYR A 16 -4.05 -0.18 4.88
C TYR A 16 -4.60 0.27 3.53
N ASN A 17 -3.95 -0.18 2.45
CA ASN A 17 -4.40 0.07 1.10
C ASN A 17 -5.04 -1.21 0.57
N TYR A 18 -6.36 -1.20 0.47
CA TYR A 18 -7.15 -2.32 0.01
C TYR A 18 -7.16 -2.34 -1.52
N PHE A 19 -6.80 -3.47 -2.12
CA PHE A 19 -6.78 -3.62 -3.56
C PHE A 19 -7.93 -4.51 -4.02
N PHE A 20 -8.82 -3.92 -4.80
CA PHE A 20 -9.80 -4.67 -5.58
C PHE A 20 -9.25 -4.90 -6.98
N ALA A 21 -9.25 -6.15 -7.41
CA ALA A 21 -8.86 -6.58 -8.74
C ALA A 21 -9.34 -8.02 -8.98
N ASP A 22 -9.48 -8.39 -10.25
CA ASP A 22 -9.96 -9.72 -10.64
C ASP A 22 -8.86 -10.80 -10.54
N ASP A 23 -7.59 -10.40 -10.67
CA ASP A 23 -6.47 -11.33 -10.78
C ASP A 23 -5.32 -10.95 -9.84
N LEU A 24 -4.99 -11.88 -8.94
CA LEU A 24 -3.88 -11.74 -8.00
C LEU A 24 -2.52 -11.67 -8.72
N ASP A 25 -2.35 -12.43 -9.81
CA ASP A 25 -1.11 -12.47 -10.58
C ASP A 25 -0.82 -11.13 -11.28
N VAL A 26 -1.86 -10.29 -11.47
CA VAL A 26 -1.74 -8.91 -11.94
C VAL A 26 -1.43 -7.95 -10.79
N VAL A 27 -2.12 -8.06 -9.65
CA VAL A 27 -1.94 -7.10 -8.53
C VAL A 27 -0.54 -7.18 -7.93
N LEU A 28 -0.01 -8.39 -7.75
CA LEU A 28 1.27 -8.61 -7.07
C LEU A 28 2.46 -7.89 -7.74
N PRO A 29 2.71 -8.03 -9.05
CA PRO A 29 3.81 -7.32 -9.71
C PRO A 29 3.59 -5.80 -9.76
N VAL A 30 2.35 -5.34 -9.96
CA VAL A 30 2.05 -3.90 -9.99
C VAL A 30 2.27 -3.28 -8.61
N TRP A 31 1.86 -3.97 -7.54
CA TRP A 31 2.17 -3.58 -6.17
C TRP A 31 3.67 -3.55 -5.91
N GLU A 32 4.42 -4.57 -6.35
CA GLU A 32 5.87 -4.61 -6.11
C GLU A 32 6.58 -3.44 -6.82
N TYR A 33 6.20 -3.17 -8.07
CA TYR A 33 6.76 -2.07 -8.86
C TYR A 33 6.44 -0.70 -8.26
N THR A 34 5.15 -0.43 -8.00
CA THR A 34 4.71 0.85 -7.44
C THR A 34 5.14 1.04 -5.98
N GLY A 35 5.17 -0.03 -5.20
CA GLY A 35 5.61 -0.05 -3.81
C GLY A 35 7.09 0.27 -3.66
N ARG A 36 7.96 -0.30 -4.51
CA ARG A 36 9.40 0.04 -4.54
C ARG A 36 9.63 1.51 -4.92
N TRP A 37 8.92 2.00 -5.92
CA TRP A 37 8.99 3.42 -6.27
C TRP A 37 8.56 4.29 -5.10
N PHE A 38 7.45 3.93 -4.44
CA PHE A 38 6.93 4.69 -3.31
C PHE A 38 7.93 4.71 -2.14
N ALA A 39 8.48 3.55 -1.79
CA ALA A 39 9.54 3.42 -0.79
C ALA A 39 10.75 4.30 -1.10
N ASN A 40 11.24 4.29 -2.34
CA ASN A 40 12.33 5.16 -2.77
C ASN A 40 12.00 6.65 -2.64
N LYS A 41 10.73 7.06 -2.87
CA LYS A 41 10.32 8.46 -2.81
C LYS A 41 9.97 8.97 -1.43
N THR A 42 9.59 8.10 -0.50
CA THR A 42 9.13 8.49 0.84
C THR A 42 10.08 8.06 1.95
N GLY A 43 11.07 7.23 1.65
CA GLY A 43 11.93 6.60 2.66
C GLY A 43 11.23 5.49 3.44
N LEU A 44 10.04 5.05 3.00
CA LEU A 44 9.33 3.93 3.62
C LEU A 44 10.20 2.66 3.55
N ASP A 45 10.48 2.10 4.72
CA ASP A 45 11.32 0.90 4.90
C ASP A 45 10.50 -0.37 5.19
N ASN A 46 9.20 -0.23 5.45
CA ASN A 46 8.31 -1.32 5.82
C ASN A 46 7.05 -1.32 4.95
N SER A 47 6.65 -2.48 4.45
CA SER A 47 5.40 -2.66 3.70
C SER A 47 5.16 -4.15 3.52
N THR A 48 4.02 -4.65 3.98
CA THR A 48 3.67 -6.07 3.92
C THR A 48 2.34 -6.24 3.20
N LEU A 49 2.27 -7.17 2.25
CA LEU A 49 1.00 -7.62 1.68
C LEU A 49 0.36 -8.66 2.59
N LEU A 50 -0.87 -8.39 2.98
CA LEU A 50 -1.79 -9.32 3.63
C LEU A 50 -2.61 -10.00 2.54
N MET A 51 -2.63 -11.33 2.58
CA MET A 51 -3.39 -12.17 1.66
C MET A 51 -4.69 -12.60 2.35
N PRO A 52 -5.77 -12.84 1.59
CA PRO A 52 -6.92 -13.57 2.11
C PRO A 52 -6.50 -14.91 2.73
N VAL A 53 -7.21 -15.31 3.77
CA VAL A 53 -7.04 -16.64 4.36
C VAL A 53 -7.55 -17.69 3.37
N GLU A 54 -6.81 -18.79 3.22
CA GLU A 54 -7.20 -19.86 2.29
C GLU A 54 -8.56 -20.44 2.67
N GLY A 55 -9.45 -20.53 1.68
CA GLY A 55 -10.82 -21.01 1.87
C GLY A 55 -11.82 -19.95 2.36
N GLU A 56 -11.38 -18.73 2.67
CA GLU A 56 -12.27 -17.62 3.02
C GLU A 56 -12.58 -16.73 1.81
N SER A 57 -13.83 -16.28 1.72
CA SER A 57 -14.22 -15.27 0.73
C SER A 57 -13.73 -13.89 1.19
N CYS A 58 -13.02 -13.18 0.30
CA CYS A 58 -12.59 -11.81 0.53
C CYS A 58 -12.99 -10.96 -0.67
N GLU A 59 -13.52 -9.76 -0.44
CA GLU A 59 -13.83 -8.80 -1.50
C GLU A 59 -12.57 -8.18 -2.11
N TYR A 60 -11.44 -8.28 -1.41
CA TYR A 60 -10.17 -7.68 -1.81
C TYR A 60 -9.16 -8.76 -2.21
N ALA A 61 -8.47 -8.53 -3.32
CA ALA A 61 -7.42 -9.43 -3.79
C ALA A 61 -6.27 -9.50 -2.78
N VAL A 62 -5.82 -8.33 -2.30
CA VAL A 62 -4.79 -8.18 -1.25
C VAL A 62 -4.97 -6.86 -0.51
N ILE A 63 -4.33 -6.75 0.66
CA ILE A 63 -4.23 -5.49 1.40
C ILE A 63 -2.75 -5.18 1.63
N ASN A 64 -2.29 -4.00 1.20
CA ASN A 64 -0.96 -3.52 1.60
C ASN A 64 -1.03 -2.81 2.94
N HIS A 65 -0.15 -3.20 3.84
CA HIS A 65 0.00 -2.61 5.16
C HIS A 65 1.39 -2.00 5.33
N CYS A 66 1.48 -0.74 5.75
CA CYS A 66 2.74 -0.09 6.12
C CYS A 66 2.54 0.96 7.21
N ARG A 67 3.65 1.50 7.74
CA ARG A 67 3.67 2.38 8.92
C ARG A 67 4.70 3.51 8.81
N TRP A 68 4.36 4.66 9.37
CA TRP A 68 5.27 5.78 9.66
C TRP A 68 5.22 6.19 11.15
N ASP A 69 6.26 6.89 11.61
CA ASP A 69 6.33 7.40 12.98
C ASP A 69 5.33 8.54 13.21
N SER A 70 5.13 9.39 12.21
CA SER A 70 4.28 10.58 12.30
C SER A 70 3.50 10.82 11.00
N PRO A 71 2.31 11.46 11.06
CA PRO A 71 1.59 11.88 9.85
C PRO A 71 2.42 12.76 8.91
N ILE A 72 3.35 13.56 9.46
CA ILE A 72 4.17 14.48 8.67
C ILE A 72 5.15 13.73 7.74
N ASP A 73 5.48 12.47 8.05
CA ASP A 73 6.38 11.65 7.24
C ASP A 73 5.72 11.20 5.92
N ILE A 74 4.38 11.27 5.83
CA ILE A 74 3.63 10.70 4.70
C ILE A 74 2.65 11.67 4.05
N ILE A 75 1.90 12.45 4.83
CA ILE A 75 0.84 13.33 4.30
C ILE A 75 1.37 14.30 3.22
N PRO A 76 2.53 14.97 3.39
CA PRO A 76 3.07 15.84 2.35
C PRO A 76 3.35 15.11 1.03
N HIS A 77 3.79 13.85 1.10
CA HIS A 77 4.02 13.03 -0.09
C HIS A 77 2.74 12.60 -0.79
N LEU A 78 1.64 12.40 -0.05
CA LEU A 78 0.33 12.07 -0.63
C LEU A 78 -0.34 13.27 -1.31
N ILE A 79 -0.17 14.48 -0.75
CA ILE A 79 -0.83 15.69 -1.23
C ILE A 79 -0.03 16.38 -2.32
N PHE A 80 1.27 16.61 -2.09
CA PHE A 80 2.05 17.55 -2.89
C PHE A 80 2.94 16.89 -3.94
N ARG A 81 3.05 15.56 -3.98
CA ARG A 81 3.95 14.87 -4.92
C ARG A 81 3.31 14.76 -6.31
N PRO A 82 3.75 15.54 -7.32
CA PRO A 82 3.07 15.58 -8.62
C PRO A 82 3.17 14.25 -9.37
N SER A 83 4.27 13.52 -9.15
CA SER A 83 4.54 12.23 -9.78
C SER A 83 3.73 11.07 -9.19
N LEU A 84 3.08 11.25 -8.03
CA LEU A 84 2.36 10.16 -7.36
C LEU A 84 1.19 9.67 -8.21
N ARG A 85 0.36 10.59 -8.70
CA ARG A 85 -0.82 10.25 -9.52
C ARG A 85 -0.45 9.55 -10.83
N PRO A 86 0.36 10.13 -11.73
CA PRO A 86 0.66 9.49 -13.01
C PRO A 86 1.42 8.17 -12.85
N TYR A 87 2.25 8.04 -11.81
CA TYR A 87 3.01 6.82 -11.60
C TYR A 87 2.19 5.74 -10.90
N VAL A 88 1.66 6.00 -9.70
CA VAL A 88 0.97 4.98 -8.90
C VAL A 88 -0.45 4.74 -9.41
N LEU A 89 -1.28 5.79 -9.49
CA LEU A 89 -2.65 5.63 -9.95
C LEU A 89 -2.70 5.24 -11.43
N GLY A 90 -1.80 5.78 -12.26
CA GLY A 90 -1.69 5.40 -13.67
C GLY A 90 -1.40 3.91 -13.87
N ASN A 91 -0.48 3.32 -13.08
CA ASN A 91 -0.22 1.89 -13.13
C ASN A 91 -1.42 1.07 -12.63
N PHE A 92 -2.11 1.49 -11.57
CA PHE A 92 -3.31 0.79 -11.10
C PHE A 92 -4.44 0.83 -12.13
N THR A 93 -4.75 1.99 -12.69
CA THR A 93 -5.78 2.14 -13.72
C THR A 93 -5.46 1.33 -14.97
N ALA A 94 -4.20 1.31 -15.42
CA ALA A 94 -3.79 0.53 -16.60
C ALA A 94 -3.94 -0.99 -16.42
N ASN A 95 -4.03 -1.47 -15.17
CA ASN A 95 -4.14 -2.89 -14.84
C ASN A 95 -5.49 -3.25 -14.20
N ASN A 96 -6.50 -2.37 -14.30
CA ASN A 96 -7.83 -2.56 -13.70
C ASN A 96 -7.81 -2.82 -12.18
N ILE A 97 -6.87 -2.17 -11.48
CA ILE A 97 -6.73 -2.26 -10.03
C ILE A 97 -7.37 -1.01 -9.40
N VAL A 98 -8.25 -1.22 -8.44
CA VAL A 98 -8.77 -0.15 -7.58
C VAL A 98 -8.04 -0.21 -6.25
N ALA A 99 -7.47 0.92 -5.83
CA ALA A 99 -6.76 1.07 -4.57
C ALA A 99 -7.57 1.97 -3.62
N ILE A 100 -7.80 1.51 -2.40
CA ILE A 100 -8.55 2.23 -1.36
C ILE A 100 -7.61 2.44 -0.15
N PRO A 101 -6.85 3.55 -0.11
CA PRO A 101 -5.93 3.81 0.98
C PRO A 101 -6.64 4.40 2.21
N ILE A 102 -6.53 3.72 3.35
CA ILE A 102 -7.08 4.18 4.64
C ILE A 102 -5.97 4.27 5.68
N LEU A 103 -5.89 5.42 6.36
CA LEU A 103 -4.94 5.66 7.45
C LEU A 103 -5.58 5.37 8.81
N TYR A 104 -4.84 4.68 9.66
CA TYR A 104 -5.21 4.31 11.03
C TYR A 104 -4.14 4.78 12.02
N LYS A 105 -4.54 4.90 13.27
CA LYS A 105 -3.66 5.14 14.42
C LYS A 105 -4.11 4.19 15.54
N LEU A 106 -3.17 3.69 16.34
CA LEU A 106 -3.50 2.93 17.56
C LEU A 106 -4.26 3.84 18.55
N ALA A 107 -5.24 3.25 19.24
CA ALA A 107 -6.04 3.89 20.27
C ALA A 107 -5.22 4.16 21.54
#